data_AF-F7D418-F1
#
_entry.id   AF-F7D418-F1
#
_cell.length_a   1.000
_cell.length_b   1.000
_cell.length_c   1.000
_cell.angle_alpha   90.00
_cell.angle_beta   90.00
_cell.angle_gamma   90.00
#
_symmetry.space_group_name_H-M   'P 1'
#
loop_
_entity.id
_entity.type
_entity.pdbx_description
1 polymer ?
#
loop_
_entity_poly.entity_id
_entity_poly.type
_entity_poly.pdbx_seq_one_letter_code
_entity_poly.pdbx_strand_id
1 'polypeptide(L)'
;QVVHILLTSSSDQRQVETSTILENYFKLLNSDHSALPKQGRSRRWESQFIALQIKMLNTITSMLDCTDRPVLQAIFLNSNCFEHLIRLLQNCKLFLNAHSKVTDKNEKDLANQLLTEMSEDQVFQGQLDCLAVSAIQALTAVMKSSPAAKEVFKERIGYMHMFEVLKSLGQPPQELLKELMNMAVEGDHTSVGILGISNVQPLLVLIQWLPELESHDLQIFVSDWLKKICCINKQSRTTCVNANMGIKIIEALESHSSLHRTCAENLIAIHGSLGSQSVSSEEIRRLLRLLRVDESECIHPYTIPVTRAVLTMARKLSFESALQYFNLSHSMAGISVPAIQRWPGSAFSFTAWFCLDQDPLTLGSANKGGKRKQLY
;
A
#
# COMPACT_ATOMS: atom_id res chain seq x y z
N GLN A 1 -23.65 10.75 14.59
CA GLN A 1 -23.74 11.86 15.56
C GLN A 1 -23.55 11.39 17.00
N VAL A 2 -24.31 10.42 17.52
CA VAL A 2 -24.16 9.94 18.92
C VAL A 2 -22.76 9.38 19.24
N VAL A 3 -22.17 8.57 18.36
CA VAL A 3 -20.80 8.03 18.55
C VAL A 3 -19.73 9.14 18.53
N HIS A 4 -19.88 10.13 17.64
CA HIS A 4 -18.96 11.27 17.57
C HIS A 4 -19.02 12.12 18.84
N ILE A 5 -20.22 12.34 19.39
CA ILE A 5 -20.46 13.11 20.63
C ILE A 5 -19.95 12.34 21.86
N LEU A 6 -20.09 11.00 21.89
CA LEU A 6 -19.59 10.16 22.99
C LEU A 6 -18.06 9.97 22.97
N LEU A 7 -17.43 10.03 21.79
CA LEU A 7 -15.97 9.96 21.68
C LEU A 7 -15.30 11.30 21.99
N THR A 8 -16.00 12.43 21.81
CA THR A 8 -15.52 13.78 22.15
C THR A 8 -15.85 14.24 23.57
N SER A 9 -16.74 13.54 24.30
CA SER A 9 -17.02 13.83 25.71
C SER A 9 -15.95 13.25 26.64
N SER A 10 -15.69 13.88 27.79
CA SER A 10 -14.69 13.46 28.76
C SER A 10 -14.95 12.05 29.29
N SER A 11 -13.87 11.30 29.53
CA SER A 11 -13.92 9.91 30.06
C SER A 11 -14.79 9.80 31.32
N ASP A 12 -14.78 10.83 32.16
CA ASP A 12 -15.45 10.85 33.47
C ASP A 12 -16.98 10.96 33.39
N GLN A 13 -17.55 11.25 32.21
CA GLN A 13 -19.00 11.37 32.00
C GLN A 13 -19.61 10.20 31.20
N ARG A 14 -18.84 9.18 30.82
CA ARG A 14 -19.33 8.07 29.98
C ARG A 14 -19.88 6.94 30.86
N GLN A 15 -21.19 6.68 30.79
CA GLN A 15 -21.81 5.49 31.39
C GLN A 15 -21.68 4.22 30.51
N VAL A 16 -21.08 4.32 29.32
CA VAL A 16 -20.96 3.21 28.37
C VAL A 16 -19.53 3.16 27.84
N GLU A 17 -18.91 1.96 27.87
CA GLU A 17 -17.57 1.75 27.33
C GLU A 17 -17.55 1.95 25.81
N THR A 18 -16.61 2.76 25.32
CA THR A 18 -16.47 3.07 23.89
C THR A 18 -16.15 1.84 23.04
N SER A 19 -15.55 0.80 23.63
CA SER A 19 -15.35 -0.52 23.02
C SER A 19 -16.67 -1.15 22.59
N THR A 20 -17.66 -1.23 23.48
CA THR A 20 -18.96 -1.87 23.22
C THR A 20 -19.76 -1.14 22.13
N ILE A 21 -19.64 0.19 22.08
CA ILE A 21 -20.27 1.00 21.03
C ILE A 21 -19.63 0.72 19.67
N LEU A 22 -18.29 0.66 19.61
CA LEU A 22 -17.58 0.36 18.37
C LEU A 22 -17.82 -1.07 17.90
N GLU A 23 -17.91 -2.04 18.81
CA GLU A 23 -18.29 -3.41 18.46
C GLU A 23 -19.68 -3.46 17.80
N ASN A 24 -20.68 -2.79 18.39
CA ASN A 24 -22.02 -2.73 17.80
C ASN A 24 -22.02 -1.98 16.47
N TYR A 25 -21.19 -0.94 16.34
CA TYR A 25 -21.00 -0.21 15.09
C TYR A 25 -20.43 -1.11 13.99
N PHE A 26 -19.39 -1.89 14.30
CA PHE A 26 -18.79 -2.83 13.34
C PHE A 26 -19.66 -4.05 13.05
N LYS A 27 -20.48 -4.49 14.01
CA LYS A 27 -21.53 -5.51 13.80
C LYS A 27 -22.59 -5.02 12.82
N LEU A 28 -23.03 -3.77 12.93
CA LEU A 28 -23.96 -3.16 11.97
C LEU A 28 -23.30 -2.97 10.61
N LEU A 29 -22.02 -2.57 10.57
CA LEU A 29 -21.28 -2.43 9.32
C LEU A 29 -21.16 -3.75 8.55
N ASN A 30 -20.94 -4.86 9.27
CA ASN A 30 -20.76 -6.21 8.71
C ASN A 30 -22.03 -7.07 8.79
N SER A 31 -23.21 -6.50 9.06
CA SER A 31 -24.39 -7.32 9.30
C SER A 31 -24.78 -8.15 8.07
N ASP A 32 -24.93 -9.47 8.27
CA ASP A 32 -25.15 -10.43 7.20
C ASP A 32 -26.51 -10.24 6.52
N HIS A 33 -26.47 -10.06 5.20
CA HIS A 33 -27.66 -9.99 4.35
C HIS A 33 -28.45 -11.33 4.30
N SER A 34 -27.82 -12.43 4.71
CA SER A 34 -28.43 -13.77 4.79
C SER A 34 -29.37 -13.93 5.99
N ALA A 35 -29.19 -13.15 7.06
CA ALA A 35 -30.00 -13.20 8.28
C ALA A 35 -31.34 -12.44 8.16
N LEU A 36 -31.56 -11.71 7.07
CA LEU A 36 -32.77 -10.92 6.82
C LEU A 36 -33.86 -11.74 6.10
N PRO A 37 -35.15 -11.56 6.47
CA PRO A 37 -36.27 -12.31 5.89
C PRO A 37 -36.32 -12.21 4.36
N LYS A 38 -36.43 -13.35 3.67
CA LYS A 38 -36.44 -13.46 2.20
C LYS A 38 -37.55 -12.65 1.50
N GLN A 39 -38.56 -12.16 2.22
CA GLN A 39 -39.72 -11.45 1.67
C GLN A 39 -39.53 -9.93 1.45
N GLY A 40 -38.35 -9.36 1.76
CA GLY A 40 -38.10 -7.91 1.64
C GLY A 40 -36.89 -7.50 0.79
N ARG A 41 -36.26 -8.44 0.07
CA ARG A 41 -35.06 -8.16 -0.75
C ARG A 41 -35.43 -7.42 -2.04
N SER A 42 -35.65 -6.12 -1.92
CA SER A 42 -35.69 -5.22 -3.07
C SER A 42 -34.28 -4.66 -3.32
N ARG A 43 -33.86 -4.57 -4.59
CA ARG A 43 -32.61 -3.88 -5.00
C ARG A 43 -32.45 -2.50 -4.34
N ARG A 44 -33.58 -1.82 -4.08
CA ARG A 44 -33.61 -0.52 -3.40
C ARG A 44 -33.11 -0.58 -1.95
N TRP A 45 -33.40 -1.65 -1.21
CA TRP A 45 -32.93 -1.80 0.17
C TRP A 45 -31.44 -2.13 0.20
N GLU A 46 -30.97 -3.00 -0.69
CA GLU A 46 -29.55 -3.34 -0.87
C GLU A 46 -28.71 -2.09 -1.16
N SER A 47 -29.14 -1.28 -2.13
CA SER A 47 -28.48 0.01 -2.42
C SER A 47 -28.52 1.00 -1.25
N GLN A 48 -29.63 1.07 -0.50
CA GLN A 48 -29.71 1.93 0.68
C GLN A 48 -28.80 1.46 1.82
N PHE A 49 -28.65 0.14 1.97
CA PHE A 49 -27.77 -0.44 2.97
C PHE A 49 -26.30 -0.20 2.63
N ILE A 50 -25.90 -0.38 1.37
CA ILE A 50 -24.53 -0.03 0.91
C ILE A 50 -24.26 1.46 1.10
N ALA A 51 -25.23 2.33 0.77
CA ALA A 51 -25.11 3.77 1.02
C ALA A 51 -24.94 4.10 2.52
N LEU A 52 -25.62 3.36 3.41
CA LEU A 52 -25.42 3.48 4.86
C LEU A 52 -24.01 3.02 5.27
N GLN A 53 -23.52 1.89 4.75
CA GLN A 53 -22.16 1.40 5.02
C GLN A 53 -21.10 2.41 4.58
N ILE A 54 -21.23 2.98 3.38
CA ILE A 54 -20.37 4.07 2.88
C ILE A 54 -20.39 5.25 3.84
N LYS A 55 -21.58 5.69 4.26
CA LYS A 55 -21.73 6.80 5.22
C LYS A 55 -21.07 6.49 6.57
N MET A 56 -21.19 5.24 7.03
CA MET A 56 -20.51 4.78 8.24
C MET A 56 -18.99 4.86 8.09
N LEU A 57 -18.41 4.31 7.03
CA LEU A 57 -16.97 4.39 6.76
C LEU A 57 -16.45 5.84 6.71
N ASN A 58 -17.19 6.74 6.03
CA ASN A 58 -16.87 8.17 6.00
C ASN A 58 -17.04 8.85 7.37
N THR A 59 -17.80 8.25 8.28
CA THR A 59 -17.86 8.72 9.67
C THR A 59 -16.62 8.27 10.45
N ILE A 60 -16.05 7.09 10.19
CA ILE A 60 -14.78 6.65 10.82
C ILE A 60 -13.65 7.63 10.47
N THR A 61 -13.55 8.00 9.20
CA THR A 61 -12.52 8.95 8.74
C THR A 61 -12.66 10.31 9.40
N SER A 62 -13.90 10.83 9.54
CA SER A 62 -14.16 12.10 10.24
C SER A 62 -13.99 12.03 11.76
N MET A 63 -14.32 10.90 12.40
CA MET A 63 -14.06 10.71 13.85
C MET A 63 -12.57 10.78 14.19
N LEU A 64 -11.71 10.30 13.29
CA LEU A 64 -10.26 10.31 13.47
C LEU A 64 -9.64 11.70 13.20
N ASP A 65 -10.43 12.68 12.73
CA ASP A 65 -10.02 14.08 12.60
C ASP A 65 -10.24 14.84 13.93
N CYS A 66 -9.67 14.30 15.01
CA CYS A 66 -9.77 14.85 16.36
C CYS A 66 -8.39 15.17 16.93
N THR A 67 -8.34 16.02 17.97
CA THR A 67 -7.09 16.43 18.62
C THR A 67 -6.34 15.25 19.24
N ASP A 68 -7.08 14.31 19.85
CA ASP A 68 -6.54 13.10 20.50
C ASP A 68 -6.57 11.87 19.58
N ARG A 69 -6.23 12.07 18.30
CA ARG A 69 -6.17 11.00 17.28
C ARG A 69 -5.46 9.73 17.74
N PRO A 70 -4.27 9.79 18.41
CA PRO A 70 -3.57 8.57 18.82
C PRO A 70 -4.35 7.71 19.81
N VAL A 71 -5.10 8.32 20.73
CA VAL A 71 -5.94 7.61 21.71
C VAL A 71 -7.07 6.91 20.98
N LEU A 72 -7.74 7.62 20.07
CA LEU A 72 -8.83 7.03 19.31
C LEU A 72 -8.35 5.91 18.37
N GLN A 73 -7.19 6.08 17.72
CA GLN A 73 -6.55 5.02 16.95
C GLN A 73 -6.29 3.77 17.79
N ALA A 74 -5.80 3.91 19.03
CA ALA A 74 -5.59 2.79 19.93
C ALA A 74 -6.91 2.07 20.27
N ILE A 75 -8.00 2.81 20.50
CA ILE A 75 -9.33 2.23 20.74
C ILE A 75 -9.83 1.46 19.50
N PHE A 76 -9.63 2.00 18.30
CA PHE A 76 -9.96 1.32 17.04
C PHE A 76 -9.15 0.03 16.87
N LEU A 77 -7.84 0.05 17.14
CA LEU A 77 -6.98 -1.13 17.06
C LEU A 77 -7.40 -2.21 18.07
N ASN A 78 -7.80 -1.82 19.28
CA ASN A 78 -8.28 -2.75 20.30
C ASN A 78 -9.65 -3.36 19.98
N SER A 79 -10.44 -2.72 19.11
CA SER A 79 -11.75 -3.21 18.66
C SER A 79 -11.69 -4.01 17.35
N ASN A 80 -10.50 -4.47 16.95
CA ASN A 80 -10.29 -5.28 15.73
C ASN A 80 -10.85 -4.60 14.47
N CYS A 81 -10.66 -3.28 14.37
CA CYS A 81 -11.22 -2.50 13.26
C CYS A 81 -10.73 -2.99 11.89
N PHE A 82 -9.49 -3.46 11.80
CA PHE A 82 -8.91 -3.92 10.54
C PHE A 82 -9.59 -5.20 10.04
N GLU A 83 -9.81 -6.16 10.94
CA GLU A 83 -10.53 -7.40 10.66
C GLU A 83 -11.96 -7.09 10.20
N HIS A 84 -12.62 -6.11 10.82
CA HIS A 84 -13.96 -5.66 10.42
C HIS A 84 -13.98 -4.98 9.04
N LEU A 85 -12.99 -4.18 8.69
CA LEU A 85 -12.90 -3.51 7.40
C LEU A 85 -12.55 -4.49 6.26
N ILE A 86 -11.66 -5.45 6.51
CA ILE A 86 -11.33 -6.49 5.53
C ILE A 86 -12.50 -7.45 5.32
N ARG A 87 -13.21 -7.83 6.38
CA ARG A 87 -14.43 -8.65 6.26
C ARG A 87 -15.51 -7.95 5.44
N LEU A 88 -15.66 -6.63 5.59
CA LEU A 88 -16.58 -5.86 4.76
C LEU A 88 -16.22 -5.97 3.27
N LEU A 89 -14.93 -5.84 2.92
CA LEU A 89 -14.46 -6.04 1.55
C LEU A 89 -14.71 -7.47 1.05
N GLN A 90 -14.53 -8.49 1.90
CA GLN A 90 -14.86 -9.87 1.55
C GLN A 90 -16.37 -10.06 1.32
N ASN A 91 -17.21 -9.37 2.08
CA ASN A 91 -18.67 -9.40 1.90
C ASN A 91 -19.07 -8.78 0.55
N CYS A 92 -18.38 -7.75 0.07
CA CYS A 92 -18.59 -7.21 -1.30
C CYS A 92 -18.49 -8.30 -2.37
N LYS A 93 -17.53 -9.23 -2.23
CA LYS A 93 -17.40 -10.37 -3.15
C LYS A 93 -18.62 -11.30 -3.12
N LEU A 94 -19.21 -11.52 -1.94
CA LEU A 94 -20.41 -12.35 -1.81
C LEU A 94 -21.61 -11.72 -2.51
N PHE A 95 -21.73 -10.39 -2.47
CA PHE A 95 -22.74 -9.67 -3.26
C PHE A 95 -22.55 -9.93 -4.75
N LEU A 96 -21.35 -9.71 -5.29
CA LEU A 96 -21.04 -9.97 -6.71
C LEU A 96 -21.41 -11.40 -7.16
N ASN A 97 -21.02 -12.40 -6.37
CA ASN A 97 -21.28 -13.81 -6.68
C ASN A 97 -22.76 -14.23 -6.54
N ALA A 98 -23.52 -13.57 -5.66
CA ALA A 98 -24.95 -13.85 -5.52
C ALA A 98 -25.72 -13.33 -6.74
N HIS A 99 -25.29 -12.20 -7.31
CA HIS A 99 -25.94 -11.59 -8.47
C HIS A 99 -25.61 -12.32 -9.79
N SER A 100 -24.36 -12.77 -9.99
CA SER A 100 -23.99 -13.52 -11.22
C SER A 100 -24.75 -14.84 -11.41
N LYS A 101 -25.25 -15.46 -10.34
CA LYS A 101 -26.06 -16.70 -10.41
C LYS A 101 -27.54 -16.49 -10.72
N VAL A 102 -28.05 -15.27 -10.58
CA VAL A 102 -29.46 -14.94 -10.82
C VAL A 102 -29.69 -14.67 -12.31
N THR A 103 -28.69 -14.10 -13.00
CA THR A 103 -28.73 -13.79 -14.43
C THR A 103 -28.78 -15.04 -15.32
N ASP A 104 -28.19 -16.16 -14.90
CA ASP A 104 -28.18 -17.43 -15.67
C ASP A 104 -29.55 -18.13 -15.75
N LYS A 105 -30.59 -17.67 -15.03
CA LYS A 105 -31.87 -18.40 -14.90
C LYS A 105 -33.05 -17.79 -15.66
N ASN A 106 -32.93 -16.59 -16.23
CA ASN A 106 -34.04 -15.86 -16.84
C ASN A 106 -33.85 -15.65 -18.36
N GLU A 107 -33.81 -16.74 -19.13
CA GLU A 107 -33.63 -16.70 -20.59
C GLU A 107 -34.90 -16.36 -21.41
N LYS A 108 -35.95 -15.70 -20.86
CA LYS A 108 -37.21 -15.56 -21.63
C LYS A 108 -37.93 -14.22 -21.76
N ASP A 109 -37.43 -13.08 -21.26
CA ASP A 109 -38.07 -11.76 -21.52
C ASP A 109 -37.02 -10.65 -21.78
N LEU A 110 -36.35 -10.70 -22.93
CA LEU A 110 -34.95 -10.26 -23.03
C LEU A 110 -34.66 -8.89 -23.71
N ALA A 111 -35.61 -8.01 -24.03
CA ALA A 111 -35.24 -6.74 -24.70
C ALA A 111 -35.37 -5.49 -23.81
N ASN A 112 -36.54 -5.30 -23.19
CA ASN A 112 -36.82 -4.10 -22.39
C ASN A 112 -36.46 -4.25 -20.90
N GLN A 113 -36.48 -5.49 -20.37
CA GLN A 113 -35.96 -5.77 -19.03
C GLN A 113 -34.43 -5.70 -19.02
N LEU A 114 -33.73 -6.25 -20.02
CA LEU A 114 -32.26 -6.18 -20.08
C LEU A 114 -31.69 -4.76 -20.04
N LEU A 115 -32.27 -3.80 -20.78
CA LEU A 115 -31.77 -2.43 -20.75
C LEU A 115 -31.92 -1.77 -19.37
N THR A 116 -33.01 -2.08 -18.66
CA THR A 116 -33.28 -1.56 -17.32
C THR A 116 -32.42 -2.28 -16.28
N GLU A 117 -32.28 -3.61 -16.38
CA GLU A 117 -31.48 -4.44 -15.49
C GLU A 117 -29.98 -4.19 -15.64
N MET A 118 -29.47 -4.02 -16.86
CA MET A 118 -28.07 -3.64 -17.11
C MET A 118 -27.73 -2.27 -16.52
N SER A 119 -28.66 -1.31 -16.58
CA SER A 119 -28.45 0.00 -15.97
C SER A 119 -28.43 -0.07 -14.43
N GLU A 120 -29.27 -0.91 -13.83
CA GLU A 120 -29.31 -1.10 -12.37
C GLU A 120 -28.10 -1.89 -11.86
N ASP A 121 -27.63 -2.90 -12.60
CA ASP A 121 -26.46 -3.71 -12.22
C ASP A 121 -25.16 -2.91 -12.33
N GLN A 122 -25.03 -2.03 -13.33
CA GLN A 122 -23.90 -1.08 -13.41
C GLN A 122 -23.91 -0.08 -12.24
N VAL A 123 -25.08 0.44 -11.86
CA VAL A 123 -25.20 1.34 -10.70
C VAL A 123 -24.86 0.60 -9.41
N PHE A 124 -25.27 -0.66 -9.27
CA PHE A 124 -24.95 -1.49 -8.10
C PHE A 124 -23.45 -1.81 -8.01
N GLN A 125 -22.81 -2.15 -9.13
CA GLN A 125 -21.36 -2.33 -9.20
C GLN A 125 -20.64 -1.03 -8.78
N GLY A 126 -21.07 0.12 -9.30
CA GLY A 126 -20.51 1.41 -8.92
C GLY A 126 -20.65 1.71 -7.42
N GLN A 127 -21.72 1.25 -6.76
CA GLN A 127 -21.89 1.38 -5.31
C GLN A 127 -20.94 0.48 -4.53
N LEU A 128 -20.69 -0.76 -4.99
CA LEU A 128 -19.72 -1.66 -4.39
C LEU A 128 -18.29 -1.15 -4.57
N ASP A 129 -17.98 -0.56 -5.73
CA ASP A 129 -16.71 0.11 -5.99
C ASP A 129 -16.50 1.28 -5.04
N CYS A 130 -17.52 2.13 -4.86
CA CYS A 130 -17.50 3.22 -3.86
C CYS A 130 -17.29 2.68 -2.44
N LEU A 131 -17.93 1.57 -2.08
CA LEU A 131 -17.79 0.94 -0.78
C LEU A 131 -16.35 0.46 -0.55
N ALA A 132 -15.74 -0.17 -1.56
CA ALA A 132 -14.33 -0.58 -1.49
C ALA A 132 -13.39 0.62 -1.31
N VAL A 133 -13.60 1.70 -2.07
CA VAL A 133 -12.85 2.96 -1.94
C VAL A 133 -12.99 3.52 -0.52
N SER A 134 -14.21 3.64 0.01
CA SER A 134 -14.44 4.13 1.38
C SER A 134 -13.83 3.22 2.45
N ALA A 135 -13.75 1.91 2.22
CA ALA A 135 -13.12 0.99 3.16
C ALA A 135 -11.60 1.18 3.19
N ILE A 136 -10.96 1.37 2.02
CA ILE A 136 -9.54 1.71 1.95
C ILE A 136 -9.29 3.10 2.57
N GLN A 137 -10.16 4.09 2.36
CA GLN A 137 -10.08 5.40 3.03
C GLN A 137 -10.13 5.27 4.56
N ALA A 138 -11.02 4.43 5.09
CA ALA A 138 -11.10 4.16 6.52
C ALA A 138 -9.81 3.49 7.04
N LEU A 139 -9.27 2.50 6.31
CA LEU A 139 -7.98 1.87 6.63
C LEU A 139 -6.84 2.90 6.64
N THR A 140 -6.76 3.75 5.61
CA THR A 140 -5.78 4.84 5.51
C THR A 140 -5.91 5.78 6.69
N ALA A 141 -7.12 6.18 7.06
CA ALA A 141 -7.35 7.08 8.19
C ALA A 141 -6.90 6.45 9.52
N VAL A 142 -7.19 5.17 9.76
CA VAL A 142 -6.74 4.48 10.98
C VAL A 142 -5.20 4.42 11.02
N MET A 143 -4.53 4.16 9.89
CA MET A 143 -3.08 4.05 9.81
C MET A 143 -2.32 5.37 9.76
N LYS A 144 -2.97 6.47 9.35
CA LYS A 144 -2.34 7.77 9.11
C LYS A 144 -1.51 8.25 10.30
N SER A 145 -0.24 8.53 10.02
CA SER A 145 0.78 9.03 10.94
C SER A 145 0.99 8.16 12.19
N SER A 146 0.63 6.87 12.11
CA SER A 146 0.80 5.90 13.19
C SER A 146 1.63 4.69 12.73
N PRO A 147 2.94 4.66 13.03
CA PRO A 147 3.80 3.52 12.71
C PRO A 147 3.32 2.22 13.37
N ALA A 148 2.82 2.30 14.61
CA ALA A 148 2.28 1.15 15.34
C ALA A 148 1.06 0.54 14.64
N ALA A 149 0.13 1.37 14.14
CA ALA A 149 -1.03 0.88 13.40
C ALA A 149 -0.64 0.15 12.11
N LYS A 150 0.38 0.63 11.40
CA LYS A 150 0.89 -0.01 10.18
C LYS A 150 1.53 -1.36 10.46
N GLU A 151 2.35 -1.47 11.51
CA GLU A 151 2.95 -2.77 11.87
C GLU A 151 1.88 -3.74 12.38
N VAL A 152 0.91 -3.29 13.19
CA VAL A 152 -0.23 -4.13 13.60
C VAL A 152 -1.03 -4.62 12.39
N PHE A 153 -1.30 -3.76 11.41
CA PHE A 153 -1.98 -4.16 10.18
C PHE A 153 -1.16 -5.20 9.40
N LYS A 154 0.14 -4.97 9.26
CA LYS A 154 1.08 -5.86 8.55
C LYS A 154 1.18 -7.24 9.21
N GLU A 155 1.21 -7.31 10.54
CA GLU A 155 1.31 -8.57 11.29
C GLU A 155 -0.02 -9.31 11.40
N ARG A 156 -1.13 -8.61 11.66
CA ARG A 156 -2.45 -9.26 11.89
C ARG A 156 -3.19 -9.58 10.60
N ILE A 157 -3.16 -8.68 9.62
CA ILE A 157 -3.89 -8.83 8.36
C ILE A 157 -2.91 -9.15 7.22
N GLY A 158 -1.90 -8.31 7.05
CA GLY A 158 -0.97 -8.35 5.93
C GLY A 158 -1.51 -7.67 4.68
N TYR A 159 -0.67 -6.83 4.06
CA TYR A 159 -1.01 -6.14 2.81
C TYR A 159 -1.25 -7.11 1.64
N MET A 160 -0.62 -8.28 1.66
CA MET A 160 -0.88 -9.35 0.68
C MET A 160 -2.30 -9.89 0.79
N HIS A 161 -2.80 -10.09 2.01
CA HIS A 161 -4.18 -10.54 2.19
C HIS A 161 -5.18 -9.48 1.72
N MET A 162 -4.95 -8.22 2.04
CA MET A 162 -5.74 -7.10 1.51
C MET A 162 -5.74 -7.09 -0.02
N PHE A 163 -4.57 -7.26 -0.64
CA PHE A 163 -4.45 -7.35 -2.10
C PHE A 163 -5.28 -8.48 -2.69
N GLU A 164 -5.19 -9.71 -2.15
CA GLU A 164 -5.99 -10.85 -2.64
C GLU A 164 -7.50 -10.61 -2.49
N VAL A 165 -7.93 -9.98 -1.39
CA VAL A 165 -9.33 -9.62 -1.19
C VAL A 165 -9.78 -8.61 -2.25
N LEU A 166 -9.01 -7.55 -2.48
CA LEU A 166 -9.33 -6.53 -3.48
C LEU A 166 -9.31 -7.09 -4.91
N LYS A 167 -8.33 -7.92 -5.24
CA LYS A 167 -8.24 -8.64 -6.51
C LYS A 167 -9.48 -9.50 -6.76
N SER A 168 -10.01 -10.12 -5.70
CA SER A 168 -11.21 -10.95 -5.82
C SER A 168 -12.51 -10.18 -6.10
N LEU A 169 -12.49 -8.84 -6.03
CA LEU A 169 -13.61 -7.97 -6.42
C LEU A 169 -13.65 -7.70 -7.92
N GLY A 170 -12.62 -8.10 -8.68
CA GLY A 170 -12.52 -7.89 -10.12
C GLY A 170 -11.54 -6.76 -10.48
N GLN A 171 -11.76 -6.14 -11.64
CA GLN A 171 -10.90 -5.06 -12.12
C GLN A 171 -11.04 -3.82 -11.23
N PRO A 172 -9.94 -3.27 -10.68
CA PRO A 172 -10.04 -2.15 -9.76
C PRO A 172 -10.47 -0.88 -10.49
N PRO A 173 -11.43 -0.11 -9.95
CA PRO A 173 -11.75 1.21 -10.47
C PRO A 173 -10.57 2.16 -10.24
N GLN A 174 -10.43 3.16 -11.11
CA GLN A 174 -9.33 4.13 -11.01
C GLN A 174 -9.28 4.84 -9.65
N GLU A 175 -10.45 5.12 -9.04
CA GLU A 175 -10.54 5.75 -7.72
C GLU A 175 -9.96 4.88 -6.60
N LEU A 176 -10.09 3.55 -6.69
CA LEU A 176 -9.48 2.62 -5.74
C LEU A 176 -7.95 2.66 -5.84
N LEU A 177 -7.42 2.73 -7.06
CA LEU A 177 -5.99 2.88 -7.29
C LEU A 177 -5.47 4.21 -6.73
N LYS A 178 -6.18 5.32 -6.96
CA LYS A 178 -5.85 6.63 -6.38
C LYS A 178 -5.87 6.58 -4.85
N GLU A 179 -6.81 5.87 -4.24
CA GLU A 179 -6.85 5.75 -2.79
C GLU A 179 -5.68 4.92 -2.22
N LEU A 180 -5.25 3.87 -2.92
CA LEU A 180 -4.02 3.15 -2.56
C LEU A 180 -2.78 4.06 -2.69
N MET A 181 -2.75 4.94 -3.69
CA MET A 181 -1.72 5.97 -3.81
C MET A 181 -1.76 6.96 -2.64
N ASN A 182 -2.96 7.41 -2.24
CA ASN A 182 -3.15 8.26 -1.06
C ASN A 182 -2.68 7.55 0.23
N MET A 183 -2.94 6.24 0.36
CA MET A 183 -2.47 5.44 1.49
C MET A 183 -0.93 5.41 1.57
N ALA A 184 -0.24 5.38 0.43
CA ALA A 184 1.22 5.35 0.38
C ALA A 184 1.87 6.67 0.84
N VAL A 185 1.27 7.81 0.51
CA VAL A 185 1.79 9.14 0.87
C VAL A 185 1.17 9.72 2.16
N GLU A 186 0.06 9.13 2.63
CA GLU A 186 -0.79 9.63 3.73
C GLU A 186 -1.40 11.01 3.47
N GLY A 187 -1.77 11.27 2.23
CA GLY A 187 -2.30 12.55 1.78
C GLY A 187 -2.73 12.48 0.32
N ASP A 188 -2.82 13.62 -0.35
CA ASP A 188 -3.21 13.67 -1.76
C ASP A 188 -2.07 13.17 -2.67
N HIS A 189 -2.35 12.11 -3.41
CA HIS A 189 -1.45 11.51 -4.41
C HIS A 189 -1.02 12.49 -5.52
N THR A 190 -1.73 13.60 -5.75
CA THR A 190 -1.29 14.60 -6.75
C THR A 190 -0.11 15.45 -6.27
N SER A 191 0.10 15.54 -4.95
CA SER A 191 1.12 16.36 -4.31
C SER A 191 2.50 15.67 -4.25
N VAL A 192 2.82 14.84 -5.26
CA VAL A 192 4.13 14.18 -5.42
C VAL A 192 5.18 15.26 -5.65
N GLY A 193 6.01 15.51 -4.66
CA GLY A 193 6.93 16.67 -4.66
C GLY A 193 7.09 17.24 -3.26
N ILE A 194 5.96 17.35 -2.56
CA ILE A 194 5.86 17.87 -1.20
C ILE A 194 5.74 16.72 -0.21
N LEU A 195 4.91 15.72 -0.55
CA LEU A 195 4.73 14.51 0.24
C LEU A 195 5.72 13.42 -0.18
N GLY A 196 6.34 12.78 0.81
CA GLY A 196 7.20 11.62 0.64
C GLY A 196 6.46 10.30 0.80
N ILE A 197 7.21 9.19 0.76
CA ILE A 197 6.65 7.85 1.03
C ILE A 197 6.50 7.69 2.55
N SER A 198 5.25 7.66 3.01
CA SER A 198 4.88 7.44 4.41
C SER A 198 4.57 5.97 4.68
N ASN A 199 4.08 5.25 3.67
CA ASN A 199 3.83 3.82 3.70
C ASN A 199 4.25 3.19 2.37
N VAL A 200 5.26 2.33 2.41
CA VAL A 200 5.80 1.68 1.21
C VAL A 200 4.96 0.50 0.74
N GLN A 201 4.17 -0.11 1.63
CA GLN A 201 3.47 -1.36 1.34
C GLN A 201 2.40 -1.24 0.23
N PRO A 202 1.59 -0.17 0.16
CA PRO A 202 0.67 0.02 -0.97
C PRO A 202 1.39 0.15 -2.32
N LEU A 203 2.62 0.66 -2.35
CA LEU A 203 3.42 0.73 -3.58
C LEU A 203 3.78 -0.67 -4.08
N LEU A 204 4.14 -1.59 -3.17
CA LEU A 204 4.44 -2.98 -3.50
C LEU A 204 3.18 -3.69 -4.03
N VAL A 205 2.02 -3.46 -3.41
CA VAL A 205 0.73 -3.97 -3.88
C VAL A 205 0.41 -3.47 -5.28
N LEU A 206 0.58 -2.16 -5.55
CA LEU A 206 0.35 -1.59 -6.87
C LEU A 206 1.29 -2.19 -7.93
N ILE A 207 2.58 -2.37 -7.62
CA ILE A 207 3.55 -3.00 -8.53
C ILE A 207 3.13 -4.44 -8.87
N GLN A 208 2.70 -5.20 -7.86
CA GLN A 208 2.23 -6.57 -8.06
C GLN A 208 0.93 -6.63 -8.87
N TRP A 209 0.06 -5.62 -8.76
CA TRP A 209 -1.21 -5.59 -9.49
C TRP A 209 -1.04 -5.24 -10.98
N LEU A 210 0.01 -4.50 -11.35
CA LEU A 210 0.21 -3.99 -12.73
C LEU A 210 0.04 -5.04 -13.84
N PRO A 211 0.65 -6.25 -13.77
CA PRO A 211 0.54 -7.24 -14.84
C PRO A 211 -0.86 -7.86 -14.97
N GLU A 212 -1.71 -7.67 -13.97
CA GLU A 212 -3.06 -8.24 -13.93
C GLU A 212 -4.15 -7.21 -14.30
N LEU A 213 -3.77 -5.94 -14.53
CA LEU A 213 -4.71 -4.90 -14.98
C LEU A 213 -5.02 -5.09 -16.47
N GLU A 214 -6.30 -5.31 -16.79
CA GLU A 214 -6.74 -5.47 -18.19
C GLU A 214 -6.62 -4.18 -19.01
N SER A 215 -6.72 -3.02 -18.34
CA SER A 215 -6.61 -1.70 -18.99
C SER A 215 -5.17 -1.22 -19.05
N HIS A 216 -4.65 -1.05 -20.26
CA HIS A 216 -3.31 -0.47 -20.49
C HIS A 216 -3.21 0.97 -19.99
N ASP A 217 -4.27 1.77 -20.08
CA ASP A 217 -4.27 3.16 -19.60
C ASP A 217 -4.09 3.22 -18.07
N LEU A 218 -4.71 2.29 -17.34
CA LEU A 218 -4.50 2.15 -15.89
C LEU A 218 -3.07 1.71 -15.56
N GLN A 219 -2.51 0.78 -16.32
CA GLN A 219 -1.10 0.38 -16.14
C GLN A 219 -0.14 1.57 -16.33
N ILE A 220 -0.35 2.37 -17.38
CA ILE A 220 0.47 3.57 -17.65
C ILE A 220 0.30 4.57 -16.51
N PHE A 221 -0.95 4.89 -16.13
CA PHE A 221 -1.26 5.83 -15.05
C PHE A 221 -0.57 5.45 -13.73
N VAL A 222 -0.69 4.19 -13.31
CA VAL A 222 -0.09 3.71 -12.06
C VAL A 222 1.44 3.71 -12.16
N SER A 223 2.01 3.23 -13.26
CA SER A 223 3.47 3.15 -13.44
C SER A 223 4.13 4.53 -13.51
N ASP A 224 3.50 5.52 -14.14
CA ASP A 224 4.00 6.90 -14.20
C ASP A 224 4.02 7.55 -12.81
N TRP A 225 2.97 7.33 -12.03
CA TRP A 225 2.91 7.84 -10.66
C TRP A 225 3.96 7.16 -9.76
N LEU A 226 4.07 5.82 -9.83
CA LEU A 226 5.09 5.04 -9.10
C LEU A 226 6.50 5.55 -9.40
N LYS A 227 6.79 5.84 -10.67
CA LYS A 227 8.07 6.37 -11.10
C LYS A 227 8.39 7.72 -10.46
N LYS A 228 7.42 8.63 -10.43
CA LYS A 228 7.57 9.95 -9.81
C LYS A 228 7.85 9.83 -8.30
N ILE A 229 7.03 9.07 -7.56
CA ILE A 229 7.16 9.00 -6.10
C ILE A 229 8.40 8.21 -5.65
N CYS A 230 8.75 7.11 -6.33
CA CYS A 230 9.91 6.30 -5.96
C CYS A 230 11.24 7.02 -6.27
N CYS A 231 11.28 7.86 -7.30
CA CYS A 231 12.50 8.51 -7.76
C CYS A 231 12.68 9.96 -7.28
N ILE A 232 11.72 10.51 -6.53
CA ILE A 232 11.68 11.92 -6.12
C ILE A 232 12.95 12.41 -5.41
N ASN A 233 13.43 11.68 -4.40
CA ASN A 233 14.59 12.04 -3.60
C ASN A 233 15.33 10.79 -3.09
N LYS A 234 16.48 10.98 -2.43
CA LYS A 234 17.29 9.88 -1.88
C LYS A 234 16.49 9.05 -0.86
N GLN A 235 15.75 9.71 0.03
CA GLN A 235 14.97 9.04 1.08
C GLN A 235 13.94 8.07 0.51
N SER A 236 13.13 8.50 -0.46
CA SER A 236 12.15 7.63 -1.11
C SER A 236 12.80 6.41 -1.74
N ARG A 237 13.96 6.58 -2.40
CA ARG A 237 14.72 5.46 -2.96
C ARG A 237 15.19 4.49 -1.86
N THR A 238 15.73 5.01 -0.76
CA THR A 238 16.14 4.19 0.40
C THR A 238 14.96 3.41 0.99
N THR A 239 13.81 4.07 1.19
CA THR A 239 12.59 3.41 1.68
C THR A 239 12.14 2.27 0.75
N CYS A 240 12.16 2.50 -0.57
CA CYS A 240 11.81 1.46 -1.54
C CYS A 240 12.80 0.29 -1.56
N VAL A 241 14.11 0.56 -1.50
CA VAL A 241 15.17 -0.46 -1.45
C VAL A 241 15.03 -1.30 -0.18
N ASN A 242 14.86 -0.67 0.99
CA ASN A 242 14.69 -1.38 2.27
C ASN A 242 13.44 -2.27 2.30
N ALA A 243 12.43 -1.94 1.50
CA ALA A 243 11.22 -2.73 1.34
C ALA A 243 11.36 -3.87 0.29
N ASN A 244 12.56 -4.10 -0.25
CA ASN A 244 12.83 -5.05 -1.33
C ASN A 244 12.00 -4.82 -2.60
N MET A 245 11.71 -3.55 -2.92
CA MET A 245 10.90 -3.19 -4.10
C MET A 245 11.54 -3.63 -5.42
N GLY A 246 12.87 -3.68 -5.52
CA GLY A 246 13.59 -4.11 -6.73
C GLY A 246 13.18 -5.52 -7.18
N ILE A 247 13.10 -6.47 -6.24
CA ILE A 247 12.65 -7.84 -6.51
C ILE A 247 11.20 -7.88 -6.99
N LYS A 248 10.30 -7.10 -6.36
CA LYS A 248 8.89 -7.02 -6.75
C LYS A 248 8.69 -6.44 -8.15
N ILE A 249 9.52 -5.46 -8.53
CA ILE A 249 9.53 -4.93 -9.90
C ILE A 249 9.95 -6.01 -10.90
N ILE A 250 10.99 -6.78 -10.60
CA ILE A 250 11.44 -7.85 -11.49
C ILE A 250 10.37 -8.94 -11.63
N GLU A 251 9.71 -9.34 -10.54
CA GLU A 251 8.58 -10.28 -10.56
C GLU A 251 7.44 -9.79 -11.46
N ALA A 252 7.10 -8.50 -11.42
CA ALA A 252 6.10 -7.93 -12.32
C ALA A 252 6.56 -7.98 -13.79
N LEU A 253 7.84 -7.64 -14.05
CA LEU A 253 8.43 -7.63 -15.39
C LEU A 253 8.54 -9.01 -16.04
N GLU A 254 8.60 -10.09 -15.25
CA GLU A 254 8.57 -11.48 -15.75
C GLU A 254 7.25 -11.78 -16.50
N SER A 255 6.16 -11.08 -16.19
CA SER A 255 4.88 -11.14 -16.90
C SER A 255 4.85 -10.20 -18.12
N HIS A 256 5.90 -10.22 -18.94
CA HIS A 256 6.11 -9.25 -20.03
C HIS A 256 5.01 -9.23 -21.08
N SER A 257 4.23 -10.31 -21.24
CA SER A 257 3.15 -10.43 -22.22
C SER A 257 1.90 -9.64 -21.85
N SER A 258 1.67 -9.39 -20.55
CA SER A 258 0.49 -8.65 -20.07
C SER A 258 0.78 -7.18 -19.78
N LEU A 259 2.06 -6.78 -19.81
CA LEU A 259 2.47 -5.41 -19.52
C LEU A 259 2.56 -4.56 -20.79
N HIS A 260 1.94 -3.39 -20.75
CA HIS A 260 2.15 -2.36 -21.75
C HIS A 260 3.61 -1.91 -21.77
N ARG A 261 4.14 -1.61 -22.96
CA ARG A 261 5.55 -1.22 -23.15
C ARG A 261 5.98 -0.05 -22.25
N THR A 262 5.19 1.02 -22.19
CA THR A 262 5.49 2.19 -21.34
C THR A 262 5.50 1.84 -19.85
N CYS A 263 4.60 0.95 -19.41
CA CYS A 263 4.55 0.48 -18.03
C CYS A 263 5.83 -0.28 -17.67
N ALA A 264 6.25 -1.22 -18.52
CA ALA A 264 7.50 -1.94 -18.34
C ALA A 264 8.73 -1.03 -18.37
N GLU A 265 8.80 -0.06 -19.29
CA GLU A 265 9.87 0.94 -19.35
C GLU A 265 9.94 1.80 -18.08
N ASN A 266 8.79 2.17 -17.50
CA ASN A 266 8.72 2.88 -16.23
C ASN A 266 9.20 2.03 -15.06
N LEU A 267 8.79 0.77 -14.97
CA LEU A 267 9.24 -0.18 -13.97
C LEU A 267 10.77 -0.38 -14.03
N ILE A 268 11.33 -0.55 -15.23
CA ILE A 268 12.78 -0.68 -15.44
C ILE A 268 13.51 0.62 -15.05
N ALA A 269 12.94 1.79 -15.35
CA ALA A 269 13.50 3.06 -14.94
C ALA A 269 13.51 3.23 -13.41
N ILE A 270 12.44 2.80 -12.72
CA ILE A 270 12.40 2.76 -11.25
C ILE A 270 13.53 1.85 -10.74
N HIS A 271 13.63 0.63 -11.26
CA HIS A 271 14.67 -0.32 -10.85
C HIS A 271 16.08 0.26 -11.05
N GLY A 272 16.35 0.93 -12.17
CA GLY A 272 17.62 1.64 -12.42
C GLY A 272 17.91 2.75 -11.41
N SER A 273 16.89 3.50 -11.03
CA SER A 273 16.98 4.56 -10.01
C SER A 273 17.23 3.98 -8.61
N LEU A 274 16.51 2.93 -8.21
CA LEU A 274 16.72 2.25 -6.93
C LEU A 274 18.11 1.60 -6.86
N GLY A 275 18.54 0.94 -7.93
CA GLY A 275 19.85 0.29 -8.00
C GLY A 275 21.03 1.25 -7.94
N SER A 276 20.82 2.55 -8.20
CA SER A 276 21.85 3.57 -7.95
C SER A 276 22.13 3.81 -6.45
N GLN A 277 21.20 3.43 -5.58
CA GLN A 277 21.41 3.44 -4.12
C GLN A 277 21.99 2.13 -3.62
N SER A 278 21.34 1.02 -3.95
CA SER A 278 21.80 -0.33 -3.62
C SER A 278 21.07 -1.33 -4.50
N VAL A 279 21.77 -2.38 -4.90
CA VAL A 279 21.23 -3.47 -5.72
C VAL A 279 21.88 -4.77 -5.27
N SER A 280 21.07 -5.81 -5.06
CA SER A 280 21.60 -7.14 -4.74
C SER A 280 22.11 -7.87 -5.99
N SER A 281 23.00 -8.87 -5.78
CA SER A 281 23.44 -9.75 -6.87
C SER A 281 22.27 -10.53 -7.49
N GLU A 282 21.25 -10.86 -6.69
CA GLU A 282 20.06 -11.56 -7.13
C GLU A 282 19.20 -10.70 -8.07
N GLU A 283 19.00 -9.42 -7.75
CA GLU A 283 18.27 -8.47 -8.62
C GLU A 283 18.93 -8.37 -10.01
N ILE A 284 20.25 -8.18 -10.06
CA ILE A 284 20.99 -8.10 -11.33
C ILE A 284 20.86 -9.42 -12.10
N ARG A 285 21.03 -10.55 -11.42
CA ARG A 285 20.96 -11.87 -12.05
C ARG A 285 19.58 -12.13 -12.68
N ARG A 286 18.49 -11.83 -11.96
CA ARG A 286 17.12 -11.99 -12.48
C ARG A 286 16.83 -11.00 -13.60
N LEU A 287 17.27 -9.75 -13.49
CA LEU A 287 17.11 -8.74 -14.54
C LEU A 287 17.83 -9.13 -15.84
N LEU A 288 19.05 -9.68 -15.74
CA LEU A 288 19.78 -10.20 -16.91
C LEU A 288 19.15 -11.48 -17.47
N ARG A 289 18.57 -12.31 -16.60
CA ARG A 289 17.83 -13.51 -17.03
C ARG A 289 16.58 -13.15 -17.83
N LEU A 290 15.89 -12.07 -17.47
CA LEU A 290 14.72 -11.56 -18.20
C LEU A 290 15.04 -11.21 -19.66
N LEU A 291 16.27 -10.77 -19.94
CA LEU A 291 16.70 -10.43 -21.31
C LEU A 291 17.05 -11.65 -22.17
N ARG A 292 17.11 -12.86 -21.59
CA ARG A 292 17.40 -14.07 -22.36
C ARG A 292 16.17 -14.46 -23.17
N VAL A 293 16.36 -14.62 -24.46
CA VAL A 293 15.35 -15.12 -25.39
C VAL A 293 15.80 -16.50 -25.86
N ASP A 294 14.90 -17.49 -25.85
CA ASP A 294 15.20 -18.86 -26.26
C ASP A 294 15.40 -18.99 -27.79
N GLU A 295 14.89 -18.03 -28.57
CA GLU A 295 15.05 -17.94 -30.01
C GLU A 295 16.14 -16.92 -30.40
N SER A 296 17.16 -17.39 -31.12
CA SER A 296 18.42 -16.69 -31.37
C SER A 296 18.35 -15.41 -32.23
N GLU A 297 17.20 -15.07 -32.81
CA GLU A 297 17.05 -13.90 -33.69
C GLU A 297 16.22 -12.75 -33.10
N CYS A 298 15.59 -12.96 -31.94
CA CYS A 298 14.70 -11.97 -31.34
C CYS A 298 15.40 -11.21 -30.20
N ILE A 299 15.59 -9.90 -30.38
CA ILE A 299 16.10 -9.02 -29.31
C ILE A 299 14.94 -8.72 -28.35
N HIS A 300 15.15 -9.00 -27.06
CA HIS A 300 14.14 -8.70 -26.04
C HIS A 300 13.80 -7.19 -26.05
N PRO A 301 12.51 -6.78 -26.06
CA PRO A 301 12.13 -5.36 -26.16
C PRO A 301 12.68 -4.50 -25.02
N TYR A 302 12.96 -5.11 -23.87
CA TYR A 302 13.52 -4.43 -22.70
C TYR A 302 15.04 -4.26 -22.73
N THR A 303 15.75 -4.76 -23.75
CA THR A 303 17.22 -4.70 -23.82
C THR A 303 17.75 -3.26 -23.70
N ILE A 304 17.17 -2.32 -24.47
CA ILE A 304 17.58 -0.91 -24.43
C ILE A 304 17.23 -0.26 -23.07
N PRO A 305 15.99 -0.35 -22.56
CA PRO A 305 15.64 0.13 -21.22
C PRO A 305 16.52 -0.43 -20.10
N VAL A 306 16.78 -1.74 -20.08
CA VAL A 306 17.60 -2.39 -19.04
C VAL A 306 19.05 -1.94 -19.14
N THR A 307 19.61 -1.82 -20.35
CA THR A 307 20.96 -1.28 -20.53
C THR A 307 21.06 0.14 -19.97
N ARG A 308 20.07 1.00 -20.23
CA ARG A 308 20.01 2.35 -19.65
C ARG A 308 19.89 2.34 -18.13
N ALA A 309 19.10 1.42 -17.57
CA ALA A 309 18.96 1.24 -16.12
C ALA A 309 20.30 0.84 -15.49
N VAL A 310 21.00 -0.14 -16.06
CA VAL A 310 22.33 -0.58 -15.59
C VAL A 310 23.36 0.55 -15.68
N LEU A 311 23.37 1.31 -16.78
CA LEU A 311 24.22 2.50 -16.90
C LEU A 311 23.89 3.55 -15.82
N THR A 312 22.62 3.70 -15.46
CA THR A 312 22.18 4.60 -14.38
C THR A 312 22.68 4.13 -13.02
N MET A 313 22.64 2.83 -12.74
CA MET A 313 23.19 2.24 -11.51
C MET A 313 24.72 2.43 -11.43
N ALA A 314 25.42 2.23 -12.54
CA ALA A 314 26.87 2.37 -12.63
C ALA A 314 27.33 3.83 -12.59
N ARG A 315 26.46 4.78 -12.95
CA ARG A 315 26.78 6.21 -12.94
C ARG A 315 26.94 6.66 -11.49
N LYS A 316 28.18 6.87 -11.06
CA LYS A 316 28.50 7.53 -9.78
C LYS A 316 27.96 8.96 -9.76
N LEU A 317 26.71 9.09 -9.34
CA LEU A 317 26.07 10.38 -9.11
C LEU A 317 26.52 10.86 -7.73
N SER A 318 27.54 11.71 -7.71
CA SER A 318 28.02 12.53 -6.58
C SER A 318 28.97 11.90 -5.55
N PHE A 319 29.70 12.80 -4.88
CA PHE A 319 30.59 12.56 -3.74
C PHE A 319 29.83 12.17 -2.45
N GLU A 320 28.50 12.04 -2.48
CA GLU A 320 27.64 11.69 -1.34
C GLU A 320 27.30 10.19 -1.26
N SER A 321 27.90 9.37 -2.13
CA SER A 321 27.74 7.91 -2.12
C SER A 321 28.80 7.24 -1.24
N ALA A 322 28.42 6.21 -0.50
CA ALA A 322 29.38 5.45 0.29
C ALA A 322 30.40 4.79 -0.65
N LEU A 323 31.69 4.96 -0.36
CA LEU A 323 32.77 4.32 -1.12
C LEU A 323 32.66 2.80 -1.10
N GLN A 324 32.13 2.25 0.01
CA GLN A 324 31.91 0.84 0.25
C GLN A 324 30.59 0.64 0.99
N TYR A 325 29.83 -0.36 0.55
CA TYR A 325 28.62 -0.80 1.24
C TYR A 325 28.92 -2.12 1.95
N PHE A 326 28.59 -2.17 3.24
CA PHE A 326 28.68 -3.39 4.03
C PHE A 326 27.27 -3.95 4.22
N ASN A 327 27.07 -5.21 3.80
CA ASN A 327 25.82 -5.90 4.08
C ASN A 327 25.91 -6.55 5.46
N LEU A 328 25.27 -5.94 6.46
CA LEU A 328 25.19 -6.45 7.83
C LEU A 328 23.85 -7.15 8.15
N SER A 329 23.11 -7.59 7.13
CA SER A 329 21.78 -8.21 7.32
C SER A 329 21.82 -9.57 8.03
N HIS A 330 22.95 -10.29 7.96
CA HIS A 330 23.09 -11.57 8.66
C HIS A 330 23.46 -11.34 10.13
N SER A 331 22.87 -12.10 11.04
CA SER A 331 23.17 -12.07 12.49
C SER A 331 24.67 -12.19 12.86
N MET A 332 25.49 -12.81 12.00
CA MET A 332 26.95 -12.95 12.18
C MET A 332 27.76 -12.00 11.27
N ALA A 333 27.10 -11.13 10.50
CA ALA A 333 27.77 -10.17 9.66
C ALA A 333 28.33 -9.04 10.53
N GLY A 334 29.64 -8.84 10.44
CA GLY A 334 30.35 -7.79 11.14
C GLY A 334 31.57 -7.37 10.35
N ILE A 335 32.05 -6.16 10.62
CA ILE A 335 33.31 -5.69 10.06
C ILE A 335 34.42 -6.27 10.94
N SER A 336 35.07 -7.33 10.48
CA SER A 336 36.25 -7.87 11.15
C SER A 336 37.45 -6.96 10.84
N VAL A 337 38.03 -6.37 11.88
CA VAL A 337 39.28 -5.62 11.75
C VAL A 337 40.42 -6.60 12.03
N PRO A 338 41.39 -6.77 11.12
CA PRO A 338 42.51 -7.67 11.37
C PRO A 338 43.24 -7.25 12.65
N ALA A 339 43.62 -8.22 13.47
CA ALA A 339 44.34 -7.97 14.71
C ALA A 339 45.67 -7.28 14.40
N ILE A 340 45.80 -6.00 14.77
CA ILE A 340 47.05 -5.27 14.67
C ILE A 340 47.96 -5.80 15.79
N GLN A 341 48.90 -6.67 15.43
CA GLN A 341 49.70 -7.44 16.40
C GLN A 341 50.81 -6.62 17.09
N ARG A 342 51.13 -5.41 16.61
CA ARG A 342 52.11 -4.52 17.24
C ARG A 342 51.63 -3.08 17.19
N TRP A 343 51.26 -2.54 18.34
CA TRP A 343 50.94 -1.13 18.51
C TRP A 343 52.18 -0.38 19.01
N PRO A 344 52.58 0.74 18.40
CA PRO A 344 53.60 1.61 18.97
C PRO A 344 52.92 2.53 20.02
N GLY A 345 52.61 1.99 21.21
CA GLY A 345 52.03 2.78 22.30
C GLY A 345 51.19 1.98 23.31
N SER A 346 50.82 2.62 24.42
CA SER A 346 50.07 2.03 25.55
C SER A 346 48.54 2.02 25.37
N ALA A 347 47.98 2.69 24.35
CA ALA A 347 46.56 2.67 24.02
C ALA A 347 46.32 3.09 22.56
N PHE A 348 45.16 2.74 22.00
CA PHE A 348 44.66 3.31 20.74
C PHE A 348 43.23 3.82 20.92
N SER A 349 42.84 4.81 20.12
CA SER A 349 41.48 5.32 20.02
C SER A 349 41.04 5.18 18.56
N PHE A 350 39.90 4.51 18.34
CA PHE A 350 39.27 4.42 17.03
C PHE A 350 38.11 5.40 16.98
N THR A 351 38.18 6.38 16.08
CA THR A 351 37.11 7.33 15.83
C THR A 351 36.46 7.00 14.48
N ALA A 352 35.22 6.54 14.50
CA ALA A 352 34.38 6.43 13.32
C ALA A 352 33.24 7.43 13.37
N TRP A 353 32.93 8.02 12.22
CA TRP A 353 31.76 8.86 12.02
C TRP A 353 30.68 8.01 11.37
N PHE A 354 29.59 7.77 12.08
CA PHE A 354 28.41 7.10 11.53
C PHE A 354 27.38 8.16 11.17
N CYS A 355 27.07 8.29 9.88
CA CYS A 355 25.88 9.01 9.45
C CYS A 355 24.71 8.04 9.51
N LEU A 356 23.88 8.18 10.55
CA LEU A 356 22.58 7.52 10.58
C LEU A 356 21.62 8.45 9.84
N ASP A 357 21.03 7.99 8.74
CA ASP A 357 19.95 8.71 8.08
C ASP A 357 18.88 8.99 9.14
N GLN A 358 18.69 10.26 9.51
CA GLN A 358 17.65 10.63 10.45
C GLN A 358 16.32 10.50 9.71
N ASP A 359 15.43 9.63 10.21
CA ASP A 359 14.02 9.72 9.85
C ASP A 359 13.58 11.18 10.01
N PRO A 360 12.80 11.73 9.06
CA PRO A 360 12.47 13.14 9.04
C PRO A 360 11.90 13.52 10.40
N LEU A 361 12.66 14.34 11.13
CA LEU A 361 12.16 15.08 12.26
C LEU A 361 10.89 15.77 11.77
N THR A 362 9.75 15.36 12.31
CA THR A 362 8.56 16.19 12.29
C THR A 362 9.00 17.60 12.66
N LEU A 363 8.64 18.58 11.83
CA LEU A 363 9.14 19.97 11.87
C LEU A 363 8.95 20.69 13.23
N GLY A 364 8.39 20.04 14.25
CA GLY A 364 8.19 20.54 15.61
C GLY A 364 9.28 20.20 16.63
N SER A 365 10.33 19.44 16.30
CA SER A 365 11.39 19.05 17.26
C SER A 365 12.80 19.58 16.94
N ALA A 366 12.90 20.70 16.23
CA ALA A 366 14.18 21.27 15.82
C ALA A 366 15.05 21.88 16.96
N ASN A 367 14.60 21.85 18.23
CA ASN A 367 15.28 22.55 19.34
C ASN A 367 15.80 21.66 20.48
N LYS A 368 16.03 20.36 20.26
CA LYS A 368 16.80 19.54 21.21
C LYS A 368 18.08 19.07 20.54
N GLY A 369 19.19 19.74 20.89
CA GLY A 369 20.54 19.46 20.42
C GLY A 369 20.85 17.97 20.36
N GLY A 370 21.58 17.57 19.33
CA GLY A 370 21.89 16.17 19.01
C GLY A 370 22.31 15.40 20.25
N LYS A 371 21.49 14.43 20.66
CA LYS A 371 21.82 13.54 21.78
C LYS A 371 22.94 12.62 21.32
N ARG A 372 24.13 12.83 21.85
CA ARG A 372 25.24 11.88 21.76
C ARG A 372 24.82 10.59 22.47
N LYS A 373 24.43 9.56 21.70
CA LYS A 373 24.22 8.22 22.24
C LYS A 373 25.55 7.50 22.27
N GLN A 374 25.97 7.12 23.46
CA GLN A 374 27.09 6.21 23.65
C GLN A 374 26.55 4.80 23.41
N LEU A 375 27.00 4.16 22.34
CA LEU A 375 26.80 2.73 22.14
C LEU A 375 27.80 2.05 23.09
N TYR A 376 27.28 1.32 24.07
CA TYR A 376 28.08 0.51 25.00
C TYR A 376 28.38 -0.86 24.38
#